data_AF-A0A1B7Z886-F1
#
_entry.id   AF-A0A1B7Z886-F1
#
_cell.length_a   1.000
_cell.length_b   1.000
_cell.length_c   1.000
_cell.angle_alpha   90.00
_cell.angle_beta   90.00
_cell.angle_gamma   90.00
#
_symmetry.space_group_name_H-M   'P 1'
#
loop_
_entity.id
_entity.type
_entity.pdbx_description
1 polymer ?
#
loop_
_entity_poly.entity_id
_entity_poly.type
_entity_poly.pdbx_seq_one_letter_code
_entity_poly.pdbx_strand_id
1 'polypeptide(L)' 'MTELGLYLSRKSVNRSDVARKTGLSKTRLSELSNNKKTKLKVDELYLIALALDVDPSEVMKEICKDLKLVKL' A
#
# COMPACT_ATOMS: atom_id res chain seq x y z
N MET A 1 1.31 10.27 6.94
CA MET A 1 0.74 9.30 5.99
C MET A 1 1.80 8.94 4.96
N THR A 2 1.85 7.67 4.57
CA THR A 2 2.70 7.16 3.48
C THR A 2 2.00 7.31 2.13
N GLU A 3 2.70 7.12 1.02
CA GLU A 3 2.06 7.10 -0.31
C GLU A 3 0.97 6.02 -0.40
N LEU A 4 1.19 4.85 0.21
CA LEU A 4 0.16 3.83 0.33
C LEU A 4 -1.07 4.33 1.11
N GLY A 5 -0.86 4.99 2.26
CA GLY A 5 -1.96 5.53 3.05
C GLY A 5 -2.78 6.58 2.30
N LEU A 6 -2.11 7.44 1.52
CA LEU A 6 -2.75 8.42 0.65
C LEU A 6 -3.51 7.73 -0.49
N TYR A 7 -2.91 6.72 -1.13
CA TYR A 7 -3.54 5.93 -2.18
C TYR A 7 -4.84 5.27 -1.71
N LEU A 8 -4.79 4.59 -0.56
CA LEU A 8 -5.96 3.94 0.05
C LEU A 8 -7.05 4.95 0.44
N SER A 9 -6.65 6.15 0.89
CA SER A 9 -7.59 7.22 1.23
C SER A 9 -8.28 7.81 0.00
N ARG A 10 -7.55 8.01 -1.11
CA ARG A 10 -8.10 8.55 -2.37
C ARG A 10 -9.09 7.58 -3.02
N LYS A 11 -8.83 6.27 -2.94
CA LYS A 11 -9.69 5.22 -3.49
C LYS A 11 -10.88 4.86 -2.57
N SER A 12 -11.13 5.61 -1.47
CA SER A 12 -12.21 5.34 -0.50
C SER A 12 -12.25 3.89 -0.02
N VAL A 13 -11.08 3.30 0.20
CA VAL A 13 -10.93 1.88 0.48
C VAL A 13 -11.46 1.53 1.87
N ASN A 14 -12.29 0.48 1.94
CA ASN A 14 -12.64 -0.13 3.22
C ASN A 14 -11.46 -0.94 3.78
N ARG A 15 -10.68 -0.31 4.67
CA ARG A 15 -9.51 -0.94 5.31
C ARG A 15 -9.83 -2.23 6.05
N SER A 16 -11.05 -2.38 6.58
CA SER A 16 -11.45 -3.62 7.26
C SER A 16 -11.67 -4.76 6.27
N ASP A 17 -12.19 -4.48 5.07
CA ASP A 17 -12.34 -5.48 4.01
C ASP A 17 -10.97 -5.91 3.45
N VAL A 18 -10.07 -4.94 3.22
CA VAL A 18 -8.69 -5.23 2.78
C VAL A 18 -7.96 -6.07 3.82
N ALA A 19 -8.06 -5.74 5.12
CA ALA A 19 -7.46 -6.54 6.19
C ALA A 19 -7.91 -8.01 6.12
N ARG A 20 -9.21 -8.23 5.94
CA ARG A 20 -9.80 -9.57 5.85
C ARG A 20 -9.36 -10.33 4.61
N LYS A 21 -9.35 -9.69 3.44
CA LYS A 21 -8.95 -10.33 2.16
C LYS A 21 -7.46 -10.63 2.08
N THR A 22 -6.62 -9.77 2.64
CA THR A 22 -5.16 -9.90 2.59
C THR A 22 -4.57 -10.70 3.74
N GLY A 23 -5.35 -10.97 4.80
CA GLY A 23 -4.87 -11.57 6.03
C GLY A 23 -4.01 -10.63 6.89
N LEU A 24 -3.85 -9.36 6.48
CA LEU A 24 -3.12 -8.37 7.26
C LEU A 24 -3.94 -7.89 8.46
N SER A 25 -3.27 -7.71 9.60
CA SER A 25 -3.92 -7.11 10.76
C SER A 25 -4.28 -5.65 10.51
N LYS A 26 -5.34 -5.16 11.17
CA LYS A 26 -5.72 -3.74 11.12
C LYS A 26 -4.57 -2.83 11.59
N THR A 27 -3.80 -3.28 12.58
CA THR A 27 -2.60 -2.60 13.06
C THR A 27 -1.55 -2.51 11.97
N ARG A 28 -1.25 -3.60 11.27
CA ARG A 28 -0.27 -3.61 10.17
C ARG A 28 -0.66 -2.66 9.05
N LEU A 29 -1.93 -2.67 8.62
CA LEU A 29 -2.42 -1.70 7.62
C LEU A 29 -2.33 -0.25 8.09
N SER A 30 -2.58 0.01 9.38
CA SER A 30 -2.42 1.34 9.97
C SER A 30 -0.95 1.78 9.96
N GLU A 31 -0.02 0.91 10.37
CA GLU A 31 1.42 1.19 10.33
C GLU A 31 1.89 1.47 8.90
N LEU A 32 1.51 0.63 7.94
CA LEU A 32 1.83 0.80 6.53
C LEU A 32 1.28 2.12 5.96
N SER A 33 0.13 2.58 6.45
CA SER A 33 -0.52 3.82 6.00
C SER A 33 0.04 5.07 6.67
N ASN A 34 0.49 4.98 7.92
CA ASN A 34 0.78 6.15 8.75
C ASN A 34 2.25 6.34 9.08
N ASN A 35 3.01 5.25 9.22
CA ASN A 35 4.40 5.29 9.67
C ASN A 35 5.37 5.16 8.48
N LYS A 36 6.07 6.26 8.16
CA LYS A 36 7.06 6.31 7.06
C LYS A 36 8.28 5.40 7.27
N LYS A 37 8.54 4.94 8.51
CA LYS A 37 9.63 3.99 8.80
C LYS A 37 9.22 2.54 8.50
N THR A 38 7.92 2.25 8.48
CA THR A 38 7.42 0.91 8.18
C THR A 38 7.67 0.60 6.70
N LYS A 39 8.35 -0.53 6.44
CA LYS A 39 8.56 -1.01 5.09
C LYS A 39 7.36 -1.83 4.64
N LEU A 40 6.79 -1.45 3.51
CA LEU A 40 5.84 -2.24 2.75
C LEU A 40 6.61 -3.33 2.01
N LYS A 41 6.22 -4.58 2.23
CA LYS A 41 6.80 -5.71 1.49
C LYS A 41 6.04 -5.93 0.18
N VAL A 42 6.69 -6.63 -0.76
CA VAL A 42 6.12 -6.86 -2.10
C VAL A 42 4.90 -7.79 -2.04
N ASP A 43 4.92 -8.81 -1.19
CA ASP A 43 3.79 -9.70 -0.94
C ASP A 43 2.57 -8.94 -0.38
N GLU A 44 2.80 -8.06 0.60
CA GLU A 44 1.77 -7.19 1.16
C GLU A 44 1.16 -6.27 0.09
N LEU A 45 2.00 -5.64 -0.73
CA LEU A 45 1.57 -4.79 -1.84
C LEU A 45 0.70 -5.58 -2.82
N TYR A 46 1.17 -6.76 -3.22
CA TYR A 46 0.50 -7.61 -4.19
C TYR A 46 -0.89 -8.03 -3.69
N LEU A 47 -0.98 -8.50 -2.43
CA LEU A 47 -2.25 -8.88 -1.83
C LEU A 47 -3.19 -7.67 -1.69
N ILE A 48 -2.68 -6.50 -1.30
CA ILE A 48 -3.48 -5.28 -1.24
C ILE A 48 -4.04 -4.93 -2.61
N ALA A 49 -3.24 -4.99 -3.67
CA ALA A 49 -3.69 -4.70 -5.03
C ALA A 49 -4.81 -5.67 -5.47
N LEU A 50 -4.63 -6.97 -5.24
CA LEU A 50 -5.65 -7.98 -5.51
C LEU A 50 -6.94 -7.74 -4.70
N ALA A 51 -6.83 -7.36 -3.42
CA ALA A 51 -7.99 -7.07 -2.58
C ALA A 51 -8.78 -5.83 -3.05
N LEU A 52 -8.12 -4.92 -3.77
CA LEU A 52 -8.69 -3.73 -4.37
C LEU A 52 -9.19 -3.94 -5.81
N ASP A 53 -8.98 -5.12 -6.39
CA ASP A 53 -9.26 -5.40 -7.79
C ASP A 53 -8.52 -4.44 -8.75
N VAL A 54 -7.24 -4.18 -8.44
CA VAL A 54 -6.35 -3.31 -9.22
C VAL A 54 -5.07 -4.07 -9.57
N ASP A 55 -4.51 -3.78 -10.75
CA ASP A 55 -3.22 -4.35 -11.15
C ASP A 55 -2.11 -3.95 -10.13
N PRO A 56 -1.34 -4.91 -9.59
CA PRO A 56 -0.26 -4.64 -8.65
C PRO A 56 0.78 -3.65 -9.18
N SER A 57 1.03 -3.65 -10.49
CA SER A 57 1.97 -2.75 -11.15
C SER A 57 1.49 -1.30 -11.12
N GLU A 58 0.18 -1.05 -11.20
CA GLU A 58 -0.39 0.29 -11.06
C GLU A 58 -0.19 0.82 -9.64
N VAL A 59 -0.49 -0.02 -8.64
CA VAL A 59 -0.28 0.34 -7.22
C VAL A 59 1.20 0.65 -7.00
N MET A 60 2.09 -0.20 -7.48
CA MET A 60 3.53 -0.03 -7.35
C MET A 60 4.02 1.28 -7.99
N LYS A 61 3.60 1.58 -9.23
CA LYS A 61 3.97 2.82 -9.92
C LYS A 61 3.51 4.06 -9.18
N GLU A 62 2.29 4.05 -8.63
CA GLU A 62 1.74 5.18 -7.90
C GLU A 62 2.47 5.43 -6.58
N ILE A 63 2.77 4.38 -5.81
CA ILE A 63 3.46 4.54 -4.52
C ILE A 63 4.96 4.82 -4.66
N CYS A 64 5.58 4.43 -5.79
CA CYS A 64 7.01 4.58 -6.06
C CYS A 64 7.32 5.75 -7.00
N LYS A 65 6.34 6.57 -7.38
CA LYS A 65 6.48 7.65 -8.38
C LYS A 65 7.63 8.63 -8.14
N ASP A 66 8.00 8.84 -6.87
CA ASP A 66 9.06 9.79 -6.48
C ASP A 66 10.44 9.13 -6.35
N LEU A 67 10.53 7.81 -6.48
CA LEU A 67 11.80 7.10 -6.42
C LEU A 67 12.63 7.42 -7.66
N LYS A 68 13.86 7.88 -7.42
CA LYS A 68 14.84 8.18 -8.47
C LYS A 68 16.16 7.51 -8.10
N LEU A 69 16.87 7.07 -9.12
CA LEU A 69 18.25 6.62 -8.96
C LEU A 69 19.10 7.83 -8.56
N VAL A 70 20.02 7.63 -7.62
CA VAL A 70 21.06 8.61 -7.33
C VAL A 70 21.95 8.67 -8.56
N LYS A 71 22.11 9.85 -9.15
CA LYS A 71 23.12 10.04 -10.20
C LYS A 71 24.49 9.87 -9.56
N LEU A 72 25.25 8.90 -10.06
CA LEU A 72 26.67 8.70 -9.74
C LEU A 72 27.51 9.84 -10.33
#